data_AF-A0A9E6BN30-F1
#
_entry.id   AF-A0A9E6BN30-F1
#
_cell.length_a   1.000
_cell.length_b   1.000
_cell.length_c   1.000
_cell.angle_alpha   90.00
_cell.angle_beta   90.00
_cell.angle_gamma   90.00
#
_symmetry.space_group_name_H-M   'P 1'
#
loop_
_entity.id
_entity.type
_entity.pdbx_description
1 polymer ?
#
loop_
_entity_poly.entity_id
_entity_poly.type
_entity_poly.pdbx_seq_one_letter_code
_entity_poly.pdbx_strand_id
1 'polypeptide(L)'
;MGFNGSVSGCSGKACGRSPSGWPPLSPVSLFGWRCWQSQSWPELSPFSGEPASPQAPATRCEFHRLLDQADAQVARWNLHRSPGETLHQFARRLQTGPDPVRPLADWYRLYATLRYRSQITAQAVTRLKTVHHELTESR
;
A
#
# COMPACT_ATOMS: atom_id res chain seq x y z
N MET A 1 -28.32 -4.68 53.18
CA MET A 1 -27.30 -3.63 53.02
C MET A 1 -27.06 -3.43 51.52
N GLY A 2 -27.19 -2.20 51.02
CA GLY A 2 -26.58 -1.71 49.76
C GLY A 2 -27.27 -2.05 48.43
N PHE A 3 -27.78 -1.02 47.74
CA PHE A 3 -28.40 -1.00 46.41
C PHE A 3 -27.43 -0.43 45.34
N ASN A 4 -27.88 -0.53 44.07
CA ASN A 4 -27.48 0.18 42.83
C ASN A 4 -26.49 -0.59 41.93
N GLY A 5 -26.82 -0.98 40.70
CA GLY A 5 -27.60 -0.28 39.65
C GLY A 5 -26.58 0.16 38.58
N SER A 6 -26.64 -0.27 37.32
CA SER A 6 -27.59 0.25 36.36
C SER A 6 -27.64 -0.61 35.09
N VAL A 7 -28.85 -0.74 34.58
CA VAL A 7 -29.27 -1.39 33.34
C VAL A 7 -29.45 -0.31 32.29
N SER A 8 -29.09 -0.58 31.04
CA SER A 8 -29.77 -0.12 29.80
C SER A 8 -28.76 -0.13 28.66
N GLY A 9 -29.06 -0.61 27.45
CA GLY A 9 -30.34 -1.01 26.89
C GLY A 9 -30.17 -0.99 25.37
N CYS A 10 -30.59 -2.05 24.71
CA CYS A 10 -30.69 -2.08 23.25
C CYS A 10 -31.79 -1.11 22.78
N SER A 11 -31.55 -0.37 21.70
CA SER A 11 -32.63 0.12 20.83
C SER A 11 -32.08 0.42 19.45
N GLY A 12 -32.52 -0.38 18.48
CA GLY A 12 -32.36 -0.06 17.07
C GLY A 12 -33.30 1.07 16.66
N LYS A 13 -32.88 1.82 15.63
CA LYS A 13 -33.78 2.41 14.64
C LYS A 13 -32.98 2.78 13.40
N ALA A 14 -33.31 2.13 12.28
CA ALA A 14 -32.99 2.61 10.95
C ALA A 14 -33.83 3.88 10.65
N CYS A 15 -33.27 4.79 9.84
CA CYS A 15 -33.89 5.61 8.79
C CYS A 15 -33.08 6.90 8.56
N GLY A 16 -32.75 7.19 7.30
CA GLY A 16 -32.28 8.52 6.89
C GLY A 16 -31.47 8.55 5.60
N ARG A 17 -32.15 8.86 4.49
CA ARG A 17 -31.63 9.00 3.12
C ARG A 17 -31.02 10.41 2.90
N SER A 18 -30.03 10.50 2.00
CA SER A 18 -29.28 11.68 1.51
C SER A 18 -30.14 12.91 1.13
N PRO A 19 -29.60 14.16 1.09
CA PRO A 19 -29.00 14.64 -0.18
C PRO A 19 -27.85 15.68 -0.09
N SER A 20 -26.98 15.65 -1.12
CA SER A 20 -26.22 16.73 -1.78
C SER A 20 -25.66 17.94 -0.99
N GLY A 21 -24.32 18.04 -0.99
CA GLY A 21 -23.60 19.29 -0.74
C GLY A 21 -22.08 19.12 -0.86
N TRP A 22 -21.51 19.45 -2.03
CA TRP A 22 -20.12 19.95 -2.13
C TRP A 22 -20.22 21.49 -2.06
N PRO A 23 -19.18 22.28 -1.70
CA PRO A 23 -17.74 22.06 -1.92
C PRO A 23 -16.88 22.67 -0.75
N PRO A 24 -15.68 23.28 -0.95
CA PRO A 24 -14.43 22.84 -1.56
C PRO A 24 -13.24 22.91 -0.55
N LEU A 25 -12.05 22.60 -1.06
CA LEU A 25 -10.70 22.94 -0.56
C LEU A 25 -10.09 21.99 0.49
N SER A 26 -9.00 21.35 0.04
CA SER A 26 -7.93 20.80 0.88
C SER A 26 -7.51 21.80 1.97
N PRO A 27 -7.05 21.29 3.13
CA PRO A 27 -5.63 21.00 3.24
C PRO A 27 -5.36 19.64 3.88
N VAL A 28 -4.36 18.93 3.34
CA VAL A 28 -3.52 17.97 4.06
C VAL A 28 -4.30 16.84 4.76
N SER A 29 -4.65 15.80 3.99
CA SER A 29 -5.01 14.51 4.58
C SER A 29 -3.77 13.86 5.21
N LEU A 30 -3.59 14.12 6.51
CA LEU A 30 -2.91 13.22 7.46
C LEU A 30 -3.81 12.00 7.79
N PHE A 31 -4.36 11.36 6.75
CA PHE A 31 -5.26 10.22 6.83
C PHE A 31 -4.98 9.32 5.61
N GLY A 32 -4.50 8.10 5.72
CA GLY A 32 -4.17 7.35 6.91
C GLY A 32 -3.12 6.31 6.55
N TRP A 33 -2.08 6.28 7.38
CA TRP A 33 -1.25 5.11 7.59
C TRP A 33 -2.11 4.06 8.27
N ARG A 34 -2.97 3.42 7.48
CA ARG A 34 -3.68 2.22 7.87
C ARG A 34 -3.22 1.18 6.88
N CYS A 35 -2.41 0.25 7.38
CA CYS A 35 -2.10 -1.00 6.69
C CYS A 35 -3.36 -1.44 5.96
N TRP A 36 -3.29 -1.44 4.64
CA TRP A 36 -4.32 -1.87 3.72
C TRP A 36 -4.46 -3.39 3.87
N GLN A 37 -5.00 -3.83 5.01
CA GLN A 37 -5.22 -5.22 5.38
C GLN A 37 -6.43 -5.30 6.31
N SER A 38 -7.57 -4.85 5.80
CA SER A 38 -8.91 -5.14 6.34
C SER A 38 -9.98 -4.90 5.28
N GLN A 39 -9.70 -5.33 4.05
CA GLN A 39 -10.78 -5.73 3.14
C GLN A 39 -10.68 -7.24 3.04
N SER A 40 -11.40 -7.90 3.95
CA SER A 40 -11.83 -9.28 3.81
C SER A 40 -12.48 -9.41 2.43
N TRP A 41 -11.77 -10.07 1.51
CA TRP A 41 -12.39 -10.55 0.29
C TRP A 41 -13.50 -11.52 0.72
N PRO A 42 -14.74 -11.39 0.23
CA PRO A 42 -15.74 -12.40 0.50
C PRO A 42 -15.22 -13.72 -0.06
N GLU A 43 -14.98 -14.64 0.85
CA GLU A 43 -14.57 -16.02 0.61
C GLU A 43 -15.68 -16.71 -0.19
N LEU A 44 -15.60 -16.60 -1.51
CA LEU A 44 -16.30 -17.49 -2.42
C LEU A 44 -15.30 -18.59 -2.79
N SER A 45 -15.43 -19.72 -2.10
CA SER A 45 -14.74 -21.01 -2.30
C SER A 45 -14.94 -21.57 -3.73
N PRO A 46 -14.52 -22.81 -4.04
CA PRO A 46 -13.20 -23.43 -4.00
C PRO A 46 -12.85 -23.96 -5.41
N PHE A 47 -11.75 -23.52 -6.03
CA PHE A 47 -11.28 -24.14 -7.29
C PHE A 47 -9.80 -24.51 -7.15
N SER A 48 -9.59 -25.81 -7.00
CA SER A 48 -8.43 -26.57 -7.45
C SER A 48 -7.04 -26.12 -6.97
N GLY A 49 -6.59 -26.72 -5.86
CA GLY A 49 -5.49 -27.68 -5.94
C GLY A 49 -4.08 -27.22 -6.35
N GLU A 50 -3.70 -25.96 -6.15
CA GLU A 50 -2.28 -25.59 -6.08
C GLU A 50 -1.92 -25.25 -4.63
N PRO A 51 -0.92 -25.90 -4.00
CA PRO A 51 -0.42 -25.43 -2.72
C PRO A 51 0.14 -24.03 -2.95
N ALA A 52 -0.59 -23.02 -2.49
CA ALA A 52 -0.07 -21.67 -2.39
C ALA A 52 1.30 -21.79 -1.71
N SER A 53 2.36 -21.56 -2.51
CA SER A 53 3.73 -21.64 -2.03
C SER A 53 3.79 -20.94 -0.67
N PRO A 54 4.26 -21.60 0.41
CA PRO A 54 4.29 -21.04 1.76
C PRO A 54 5.35 -19.95 1.86
N GLN A 55 5.18 -18.88 1.08
CA GLN A 55 5.84 -17.62 1.26
C GLN A 55 5.25 -17.05 2.55
N ALA A 56 6.03 -17.06 3.62
CA ALA A 56 5.57 -16.61 4.92
C ALA A 56 4.96 -15.21 4.80
N PRO A 57 3.83 -14.93 5.48
CA PRO A 57 3.17 -13.62 5.42
C PRO A 57 4.13 -12.45 5.71
N ALA A 58 5.17 -12.70 6.51
CA ALA A 58 6.25 -11.75 6.79
C ALA A 58 6.99 -11.25 5.54
N THR A 59 7.31 -12.13 4.58
CA THR A 59 8.06 -11.75 3.36
C THR A 59 7.23 -10.79 2.48
N ARG A 60 5.92 -11.02 2.39
CA ARG A 60 5.02 -10.16 1.63
C ARG A 60 4.81 -8.81 2.31
N CYS A 61 4.69 -8.79 3.64
CA CYS A 61 4.64 -7.54 4.40
C CYS A 61 5.90 -6.70 4.20
N GLU A 62 7.08 -7.34 4.26
CA GLU A 62 8.35 -6.66 4.04
C GLU A 62 8.47 -6.10 2.63
N PHE A 63 8.05 -6.87 1.62
CA PHE A 63 7.98 -6.42 0.24
C PHE A 63 7.10 -5.16 0.09
N HIS A 64 5.97 -5.07 0.79
CA HIS A 64 5.14 -3.86 0.75
C HIS A 64 5.78 -2.67 1.47
N ARG A 65 6.45 -2.89 2.60
CA ARG A 65 7.18 -1.81 3.31
C ARG A 65 8.25 -1.15 2.45
N LEU A 66 8.95 -1.93 1.62
CA LEU A 66 9.94 -1.38 0.70
C LEU A 66 9.32 -0.43 -0.33
N LEU A 67 8.09 -0.70 -0.77
CA LEU A 67 7.36 0.23 -1.63
C LEU A 67 7.04 1.54 -0.92
N ASP A 68 6.59 1.46 0.34
CA ASP A 68 6.26 2.65 1.13
C ASP A 68 7.50 3.52 1.38
N GLN A 69 8.67 2.89 1.62
CA GLN A 69 9.95 3.59 1.76
C GLN A 69 10.35 4.31 0.47
N ALA A 70 10.27 3.63 -0.67
CA ALA A 70 10.56 4.22 -1.98
C ALA A 70 9.60 5.38 -2.29
N ASP A 71 8.30 5.21 -1.98
CA ASP A 71 7.28 6.25 -2.14
C ASP A 71 7.55 7.48 -1.25
N ALA A 72 7.94 7.27 0.00
CA ALA A 72 8.35 8.35 0.90
C ALA A 72 9.61 9.07 0.39
N GLN A 73 10.53 8.33 -0.25
CA GLN A 73 11.71 8.92 -0.88
C GLN A 73 11.31 9.82 -2.04
N VAL A 74 10.55 9.33 -3.04
CA VAL A 74 10.11 10.15 -4.20
C VAL A 74 9.24 11.34 -3.80
N ALA A 75 8.48 11.23 -2.70
CA ALA A 75 7.70 12.32 -2.14
C ALA A 75 8.57 13.54 -1.74
N ARG A 76 9.86 13.35 -1.43
CA ARG A 76 10.79 14.45 -1.14
C ARG A 76 11.01 15.39 -2.33
N TRP A 77 10.69 14.94 -3.55
CA TRP A 77 10.71 15.75 -4.76
C TRP A 77 9.30 16.09 -5.27
N ASN A 78 8.29 15.99 -4.41
CA ASN A 78 6.89 16.25 -4.75
C ASN A 78 6.36 15.32 -5.88
N LEU A 79 6.93 14.11 -5.99
CA LEU A 79 6.50 13.10 -6.96
C LEU A 79 5.68 12.03 -6.23
N HIS A 80 4.45 11.83 -6.71
CA HIS A 80 3.52 10.85 -6.17
C HIS A 80 2.89 10.05 -7.30
N ARG A 81 2.44 8.83 -7.00
CA ARG A 81 1.68 7.98 -7.93
C ARG A 81 0.27 8.54 -8.12
N SER A 82 -0.18 8.67 -9.36
CA SER A 82 -1.57 9.07 -9.65
C SER A 82 -2.55 7.92 -9.36
N PRO A 83 -3.79 8.19 -8.96
CA PRO A 83 -4.79 7.15 -8.75
C PRO A 83 -5.04 6.39 -10.06
N GLY A 84 -4.90 5.07 -10.02
CA GLY A 84 -5.00 4.20 -11.21
C GLY A 84 -3.70 4.07 -12.04
N GLU A 85 -2.64 4.80 -11.70
CA GLU A 85 -1.33 4.66 -12.35
C GLU A 85 -0.66 3.35 -11.93
N THR A 86 -0.24 2.55 -12.92
CA THR A 86 0.54 1.34 -12.66
C THR A 86 1.97 1.68 -12.26
N LEU A 87 2.65 0.79 -11.52
CA LEU A 87 4.05 0.98 -11.15
C LEU A 87 4.98 1.13 -12.36
N HIS A 88 4.67 0.48 -13.48
CA HIS A 88 5.42 0.62 -14.73
C HIS A 88 5.23 2.00 -15.37
N GLN A 89 4.01 2.54 -15.36
CA GLN A 89 3.73 3.89 -15.85
C GLN A 89 4.43 4.94 -14.98
N PHE A 90 4.35 4.77 -13.66
CA PHE A 90 5.04 5.65 -12.71
C PHE A 90 6.56 5.64 -12.93
N ALA A 91 7.16 4.45 -13.06
CA ALA A 91 8.58 4.32 -13.37
C ALA A 91 8.96 5.02 -14.68
N ARG A 92 8.13 4.89 -15.74
CA ARG A 92 8.37 5.58 -17.01
C ARG A 92 8.37 7.11 -16.83
N ARG A 93 7.46 7.64 -16.02
CA ARG A 93 7.40 9.07 -15.69
C ARG A 93 8.61 9.54 -14.88
N LEU A 94 9.12 8.73 -13.96
CA LEU A 94 10.36 9.02 -13.22
C LEU A 94 11.59 9.08 -14.14
N GLN A 95 11.65 8.27 -15.20
CA GLN A 95 12.78 8.31 -16.15
C GLN A 95 12.88 9.60 -16.96
N THR A 96 11.73 10.22 -17.24
CA THR A 96 11.64 11.54 -17.88
C THR A 96 11.74 12.68 -16.86
N GLY A 97 11.82 12.36 -15.57
CA GLY A 97 11.90 13.32 -14.47
C GLY A 97 13.33 13.79 -14.18
N PRO A 98 13.52 14.53 -13.08
CA PRO A 98 14.82 15.05 -12.65
C PRO A 98 15.89 13.95 -12.50
N ASP A 99 17.14 14.24 -12.83
CA ASP A 99 18.26 13.29 -12.69
C ASP A 99 18.34 12.55 -11.33
N PRO A 100 18.14 13.17 -10.17
CA PRO A 100 18.24 12.46 -8.89
C PRO A 100 17.13 11.41 -8.66
N VAL A 101 16.06 11.39 -9.46
CA VAL A 101 14.97 10.40 -9.32
C VAL A 101 14.99 9.34 -10.42
N ARG A 102 15.77 9.54 -11.49
CA ARG A 102 15.86 8.58 -12.61
C ARG A 102 16.33 7.19 -12.15
N PRO A 103 17.31 7.04 -11.24
CA PRO A 103 17.72 5.72 -10.74
C PRO A 103 16.59 4.97 -10.01
N LEU A 104 15.67 5.67 -9.35
CA LEU A 104 14.53 5.04 -8.67
C LEU A 104 13.55 4.40 -9.67
N ALA A 105 13.50 4.87 -10.92
CA ALA A 105 12.63 4.28 -11.94
C ALA A 105 12.92 2.79 -12.18
N ASP A 106 14.20 2.41 -12.19
CA ASP A 106 14.60 1.02 -12.41
C ASP A 106 14.25 0.14 -11.21
N TRP A 107 14.33 0.70 -10.00
CA TRP A 107 13.84 0.05 -8.78
C TRP A 107 12.33 -0.24 -8.87
N TYR A 108 11.51 0.73 -9.28
CA TYR A 108 10.06 0.54 -9.45
C TYR A 108 9.72 -0.51 -10.51
N ARG A 109 10.50 -0.58 -11.61
CA ARG A 109 10.35 -1.62 -12.64
C ARG A 109 10.66 -3.01 -12.10
N LEU A 110 11.74 -3.13 -11.33
CA LEU A 110 12.12 -4.38 -10.70
C LEU A 110 11.04 -4.84 -9.71
N TYR A 111 10.57 -3.93 -8.87
CA TYR A 111 9.45 -4.19 -7.95
C TYR A 111 8.20 -4.68 -8.69
N ALA A 112 7.79 -3.97 -9.74
CA ALA A 112 6.62 -4.31 -10.52
C ALA A 112 6.76 -5.70 -11.16
N THR A 113 7.95 -6.02 -11.69
CA THR A 113 8.26 -7.32 -12.26
C THR A 113 8.09 -8.44 -11.22
N LEU A 114 8.65 -8.27 -10.02
CA LEU A 114 8.54 -9.25 -8.93
C LEU A 114 7.08 -9.44 -8.49
N ARG A 115 6.31 -8.34 -8.41
CA ARG A 115 4.89 -8.35 -8.03
C ARG A 115 4.03 -9.08 -9.05
N TYR A 116 4.16 -8.76 -10.34
CA TYR A 116 3.28 -9.30 -11.37
C TYR A 116 3.68 -10.71 -11.84
N ARG A 117 4.93 -11.13 -11.64
CA ARG A 117 5.37 -12.51 -11.87
C ARG A 117 5.13 -13.43 -10.68
N SER A 118 4.56 -12.93 -9.57
CA SER A 118 4.38 -13.68 -8.32
C SER A 118 5.69 -14.26 -7.75
N GLN A 119 6.82 -13.61 -8.01
CA GLN A 119 8.17 -14.05 -7.60
C GLN A 119 8.64 -13.33 -6.33
N ILE A 120 7.76 -13.13 -5.37
CA ILE A 120 8.08 -12.43 -4.11
C ILE A 120 8.77 -13.41 -3.15
N THR A 121 10.01 -13.82 -3.45
CA THR A 121 10.82 -14.69 -2.59
C THR A 121 11.66 -13.88 -1.61
N ALA A 122 12.14 -14.49 -0.51
CA ALA A 122 13.05 -13.83 0.42
C ALA A 122 14.32 -13.30 -0.27
N GLN A 123 14.89 -14.06 -1.22
CA GLN A 123 16.05 -13.63 -1.99
C GLN A 123 15.74 -12.41 -2.87
N ALA A 124 14.56 -12.38 -3.51
CA ALA A 124 14.14 -11.24 -4.31
C ALA A 124 13.97 -9.97 -3.45
N VAL A 125 13.39 -10.12 -2.24
CA VAL A 125 13.27 -9.03 -1.26
C VAL A 125 14.65 -8.53 -0.82
N THR A 126 15.59 -9.42 -0.50
CA THR A 126 16.95 -9.03 -0.14
C THR A 126 17.64 -8.28 -1.27
N ARG A 127 17.54 -8.77 -2.52
CA ARG A 127 18.09 -8.07 -3.69
C ARG A 127 17.50 -6.67 -3.86
N LEU A 128 16.18 -6.55 -3.69
CA LEU A 128 15.48 -5.27 -3.78
C LEU A 128 15.91 -4.28 -2.70
N LYS A 129 16.20 -4.77 -1.48
CA LYS A 129 16.76 -3.97 -0.38
C LYS A 129 18.15 -3.44 -0.71
N THR A 130 19.03 -4.30 -1.23
CA THR A 130 20.40 -3.89 -1.62
C THR A 130 20.34 -2.76 -2.65
N VAL A 131 19.56 -2.92 -3.71
CA VAL A 131 19.39 -1.87 -4.72
C VAL A 131 18.82 -0.59 -4.11
N HIS A 132 17.80 -0.70 -3.24
CA HIS A 132 17.25 0.48 -2.56
C HIS A 132 18.30 1.22 -1.72
N HIS A 133 19.14 0.48 -1.00
CA HIS A 133 20.19 1.04 -0.17
C HIS A 133 21.26 1.74 -1.00
N GLU A 134 21.75 1.11 -2.08
CA GLU A 134 22.70 1.72 -3.03
C GLU A 134 22.17 3.04 -3.61
N LEU A 135 20.88 3.09 -3.95
CA LEU A 135 20.22 4.29 -4.44
C LEU A 135 20.05 5.38 -3.38
N THR A 136 20.06 5.01 -2.10
CA THR A 136 19.95 5.95 -0.98
C THR A 136 21.31 6.52 -0.58
N GLU A 137 22.36 5.70 -0.62
CA GLU A 137 23.73 6.10 -0.23
C GLU A 137 24.48 6.88 -1.32
N SER A 138 24.10 6.72 -2.59
CA SER A 138 24.74 7.42 -3.72
C SER A 138 24.36 8.92 -3.82
N ARG A 139 23.94 9.54 -2.72
CA ARG A 139 23.22 10.83 -2.72
C ARG A 139 23.67 11.75 -1.58
#